data_AF-A0A0L7LE52-F1
#
_entry.id   AF-A0A0L7LE52-F1
#
_cell.length_a   1.000
_cell.length_b   1.000
_cell.length_c   1.000
_cell.angle_alpha   90.00
_cell.angle_beta   90.00
_cell.angle_gamma   90.00
#
_symmetry.space_group_name_H-M   'P 1'
#
loop_
_entity.id
_entity.type
_entity.pdbx_description
1 polymer ?
#
loop_
_entity_poly.entity_id
_entity_poly.type
_entity_poly.pdbx_seq_one_letter_code
_entity_poly.pdbx_strand_id
1 'polypeptide(L)' 'NLQLPKLPIPDLQTTLDSYLEFAAVVVSPQQAEHSRGMVRGFMEELGPRLQESLVERQKEMDNWIQSLKPTCTR' A
#
# COMPACT_ATOMS: atom_id res chain seq x y z
N ASN A 1 3.19 -30.01 13.89
CA ASN A 1 3.76 -28.72 13.49
C ASN A 1 2.84 -28.05 12.49
N LEU A 2 2.13 -26.99 12.90
CA LEU A 2 1.32 -26.17 12.00
C LEU A 2 2.25 -25.08 11.43
N GLN A 3 2.64 -25.21 10.16
CA GLN A 3 3.34 -24.13 9.44
C GLN A 3 2.29 -23.24 8.79
N LEU A 4 2.12 -22.02 9.30
CA LEU A 4 1.24 -21.03 8.70
C LEU A 4 1.98 -20.29 7.58
N PRO A 5 1.33 -20.04 6.43
CA PRO A 5 1.92 -19.22 5.39
C PRO A 5 2.13 -17.79 5.88
N LYS A 6 3.22 -17.15 5.43
CA LYS A 6 3.46 -15.73 5.66
C LYS A 6 2.37 -14.89 4.98
N LEU A 7 2.04 -13.74 5.57
CA LEU A 7 1.08 -12.81 4.97
C LEU A 7 1.60 -12.33 3.61
N PRO A 8 0.82 -12.45 2.51
CA PRO A 8 1.23 -11.97 1.21
C PRO A 8 1.34 -10.44 1.20
N ILE A 9 2.18 -9.91 0.32
CA ILE A 9 2.17 -8.49 -0.03
C ILE A 9 1.37 -8.37 -1.33
N PRO A 10 0.31 -7.54 -1.37
CA PRO A 10 -0.44 -7.33 -2.61
C PRO A 10 0.41 -6.58 -3.63
N ASP A 11 0.08 -6.74 -4.91
CA ASP A 11 0.67 -5.95 -5.98
C ASP A 11 0.39 -4.45 -5.77
N LEU A 12 1.40 -3.61 -6.05
CA LEU A 12 1.33 -2.18 -5.79
C LEU A 12 0.30 -1.50 -6.67
N GLN A 13 0.27 -1.82 -7.97
CA GLN A 13 -0.68 -1.24 -8.93
C GLN A 13 -2.11 -1.57 -8.51
N THR A 14 -2.38 -2.85 -8.27
CA THR A 14 -3.69 -3.35 -7.83
C THR A 14 -4.16 -2.68 -6.54
N THR A 15 -3.24 -2.45 -5.60
CA THR A 15 -3.53 -1.77 -4.32
C THR A 15 -3.92 -0.31 -4.55
N LEU A 16 -3.21 0.40 -5.42
CA LEU A 16 -3.46 1.81 -5.70
C LEU A 16 -4.69 2.03 -6.58
N ASP A 17 -5.00 1.10 -7.49
CA ASP A 17 -6.24 1.10 -8.26
C ASP A 17 -7.45 0.97 -7.32
N SER A 18 -7.40 -0.01 -6.41
CA SER A 18 -8.43 -0.19 -5.39
C SER A 18 -8.58 1.06 -4.52
N TYR A 19 -7.47 1.67 -4.08
CA TYR A 19 -7.48 2.92 -3.33
C TYR A 19 -8.21 4.05 -4.07
N LEU A 20 -7.96 4.21 -5.37
CA LEU A 20 -8.59 5.25 -6.20
C LEU A 20 -10.09 4.98 -6.42
N GLU A 21 -10.48 3.72 -6.59
CA GLU A 21 -11.90 3.31 -6.67
C GLU A 21 -12.66 3.69 -5.40
N PHE A 22 -12.10 3.37 -4.23
CA PHE A 22 -12.70 3.76 -2.95
C PHE A 22 -12.68 5.27 -2.74
N ALA A 23 -11.59 5.95 -3.08
CA ALA A 23 -11.52 7.41 -2.93
C ALA A 23 -12.59 8.12 -3.77
N ALA A 24 -12.83 7.65 -5.00
CA ALA A 24 -13.79 8.26 -5.93
C ALA A 24 -15.23 8.33 -5.41
N VAL A 25 -15.62 7.44 -4.48
CA VAL A 25 -16.96 7.44 -3.87
C VAL A 25 -17.02 8.18 -2.53
N VAL A 26 -15.87 8.57 -1.96
CA VAL A 26 -15.78 9.23 -0.64
C VAL A 26 -15.50 10.73 -0.76
N VAL A 27 -14.70 11.14 -1.75
CA VAL A 27 -14.28 12.54 -1.92
C VAL A 27 -14.93 13.20 -3.13
N SER A 28 -14.80 14.53 -3.25
CA SER A 28 -15.29 15.24 -4.43
C SER A 28 -14.54 14.83 -5.72
N PRO A 29 -15.14 14.97 -6.92
CA PRO A 29 -14.48 14.62 -8.18
C PRO A 29 -13.13 15.32 -8.39
N GLN A 30 -13.01 16.58 -7.97
CA GLN A 30 -11.76 17.34 -8.06
C GLN A 30 -10.66 16.75 -7.17
N GLN A 31 -11.01 16.35 -5.94
CA GLN A 31 -10.07 15.70 -5.02
C GLN A 31 -9.67 14.31 -5.52
N ALA A 32 -10.61 13.55 -6.09
CA ALA A 32 -10.31 12.25 -6.69
C ALA A 32 -9.33 12.39 -7.87
N GLU A 33 -9.49 13.40 -8.73
CA GLU A 33 -8.55 13.66 -9.82
C GLU A 33 -7.17 14.09 -9.30
N HIS A 34 -7.13 14.92 -8.26
CA HIS A 34 -5.89 15.28 -7.61
C HIS A 34 -5.15 14.05 -7.05
N SER A 35 -5.87 13.15 -6.37
CA SER A 35 -5.34 11.87 -5.89
C SER A 35 -4.81 11.00 -7.03
N ARG A 36 -5.50 10.92 -8.17
CA ARG A 36 -4.99 10.20 -9.36
C ARG A 36 -3.65 10.77 -9.83
N GLY A 37 -3.50 12.10 -9.84
CA GLY A 37 -2.22 12.75 -10.15
C GLY A 37 -1.10 12.36 -9.19
N MET A 38 -1.38 12.36 -7.88
CA MET A 38 -0.40 11.96 -6.86
C MET A 38 -0.01 10.49 -6.98
N VAL A 39 -0.99 9.61 -7.24
CA VAL A 39 -0.73 8.17 -7.44
C VAL A 39 0.17 7.93 -8.65
N ARG A 40 -0.03 8.64 -9.77
CA ARG A 40 0.87 8.54 -10.93
C ARG A 40 2.31 8.91 -10.58
N GLY A 41 2.53 10.05 -9.93
CA GLY A 41 3.88 10.45 -9.51
C GLY A 41 4.50 9.50 -8.47
N PHE A 42 3.69 8.95 -7.57
CA PHE A 42 4.14 7.95 -6.62
C PHE A 42 4.60 6.66 -7.33
N MET A 43 3.86 6.20 -8.35
CA MET A 43 4.18 4.98 -9.11
C MET A 43 5.45 5.09 -9.94
N GLU A 44 5.82 6.29 -10.37
CA GLU A 44 7.01 6.51 -11.21
C GLU A 44 8.33 6.44 -10.43
N GLU A 45 8.33 6.76 -9.13
CA GLU A 45 9.57 6.88 -8.36
C GLU A 45 9.50 6.13 -7.01
N LEU A 46 8.75 6.66 -6.06
CA LEU A 46 8.84 6.23 -4.66
C LEU A 46 8.14 4.90 -4.40
N GLY A 47 7.02 4.65 -5.08
CA GLY A 47 6.17 3.48 -4.90
C GLY A 47 6.90 2.16 -5.07
N PRO A 48 7.54 1.89 -6.24
CA PRO A 48 8.28 0.65 -6.47
C PRO A 48 9.38 0.41 -5.42
N ARG A 49 10.13 1.45 -5.05
CA ARG A 49 11.21 1.35 -4.05
C ARG A 49 10.69 0.98 -2.66
N LEU A 50 9.54 1.54 -2.26
CA LEU A 50 8.89 1.19 -0.99
C LEU A 50 8.32 -0.23 -1.04
N GLN A 51 7.73 -0.63 -2.17
CA GLN A 51 7.21 -1.98 -2.37
C GLN A 51 8.32 -3.04 -2.27
N GLU A 52 9.47 -2.81 -2.90
CA GLU A 52 10.66 -3.68 -2.76
C GLU A 52 11.10 -3.77 -1.30
N SER A 53 11.13 -2.65 -0.59
CA SER A 53 11.47 -2.64 0.85
C SER A 53 10.49 -3.44 1.70
N LEU A 54 9.20 -3.43 1.36
CA LEU A 54 8.18 -4.27 2.01
C LEU A 54 8.41 -5.75 1.70
N VAL A 55 8.77 -6.10 0.46
CA VAL A 55 9.08 -7.48 0.05
C VAL A 55 10.28 -8.02 0.82
N GLU A 56 11.36 -7.25 0.95
CA GLU A 56 12.50 -7.66 1.77
C GLU A 56 12.09 -7.84 3.24
N ARG A 57 11.28 -6.92 3.79
CA ARG A 57 10.74 -7.03 5.15
C ARG A 57 9.93 -8.32 5.38
N GLN A 58 9.10 -8.74 4.42
CA GLN A 58 8.33 -9.98 4.52
C GLN A 58 9.21 -11.22 4.55
N LYS A 59 10.37 -11.22 3.89
CA LYS A 59 11.31 -12.35 3.98
C LYS A 59 11.82 -12.54 5.40
N GLU A 60 12.08 -11.45 6.12
CA GLU A 60 12.67 -11.46 7.47
C GLU A 60 11.65 -11.72 8.60
N MET A 61 10.36 -11.51 8.36
CA MET A 61 9.31 -11.56 9.40
C MET A 61 8.24 -12.62 9.10
N ASP A 62 7.64 -13.22 10.13
CA ASP A 62 6.47 -14.10 9.96
C ASP A 62 5.21 -13.28 9.61
N ASN A 63 5.12 -12.08 10.17
CA ASN A 63 4.09 -11.09 9.91
C ASN A 63 4.75 -9.71 9.74
N TRP A 64 4.79 -9.20 8.51
CA TRP A 64 5.50 -7.97 8.15
C TRP A 64 4.81 -6.68 8.60
N ILE A 65 3.52 -6.75 8.97
CA ILE A 65 2.74 -5.59 9.46
C ILE A 65 2.80 -5.42 10.98
N GLN A 66 3.20 -6.45 11.74
CA GLN A 66 3.09 -6.45 13.22
C GLN A 66 3.81 -5.27 13.89
N SER A 67 4.93 -4.81 13.33
CA SER A 67 5.71 -3.70 13.86
C SER A 67 5.39 -2.36 13.21
N LEU A 68 4.56 -2.33 12.16
CA LEU A 68 4.04 -1.09 11.59
C LEU A 68 3.04 -0.55 12.60
N LYS A 69 3.49 0.35 13.48
CA LYS A 69 2.58 0.97 14.45
C LYS A 69 1.56 1.79 13.68
N PRO A 70 0.25 1.63 13.91
CA PRO A 70 -0.73 2.55 13.37
C PRO A 70 -0.47 3.92 13.98
N THR A 71 0.16 4.82 13.23
CA THR A 71 0.23 6.24 13.57
C THR A 71 -1.12 6.87 13.28
N CYS A 72 -2.11 6.54 14.10
CA CYS A 72 -3.21 7.46 14.38
C CYS A 72 -2.73 8.37 15.51
N THR A 73 -1.95 9.40 15.16
CA THR A 73 -1.84 10.56 16.03
C THR A 73 -3.07 11.40 15.75
N ARG A 74 -3.94 11.48 16.74
CA ARG A 74 -5.19 12.25 16.74
C ARG A 74 -4.90 13.75 16.76
#